data_AF-A0A0F2JJN1-F1
#
_entry.id   AF-A0A0F2JJN1-F1
#
_cell.length_a   1.000
_cell.length_b   1.000
_cell.length_c   1.000
_cell.angle_alpha   90.00
_cell.angle_beta   90.00
_cell.angle_gamma   90.00
#
_symmetry.space_group_name_H-M   'P 1'
#
loop_
_entity.id
_entity.type
_entity.pdbx_description
1 polymer ?
#
loop_
_entity_poly.entity_id
_entity_poly.type
_entity_poly.pdbx_seq_one_letter_code
_entity_poly.pdbx_strand_id
1 'polypeptide(L)'
;MLQALTRVGTIKASILSERDIKHMPTPVQRYLNYVGVVGKEKVQNFRISFEGEMKMDPKKDWIPVKTEQYNFVDNPARMFLSRLRWLESL
;
A
#
# COMPACT_ATOMS: atom_id res chain seq x y z
N MET A 1 8.57 7.70 6.93
CA MET A 1 7.10 7.77 6.82
C MET A 1 6.57 9.20 6.79
N LEU A 2 6.76 10.02 7.84
CA LEU A 2 6.25 11.42 7.89
C LEU A 2 6.66 12.25 6.66
N GLN A 3 7.95 12.25 6.31
CA GLN A 3 8.46 12.93 5.11
C GLN A 3 7.77 12.47 3.81
N ALA A 4 7.47 11.17 3.68
CA ALA A 4 6.80 10.63 2.50
C ALA A 4 5.33 11.05 2.43
N LEU A 5 4.65 11.12 3.58
CA LEU A 5 3.28 11.63 3.68
C LEU A 5 3.22 13.13 3.36
N THR A 6 4.15 13.93 3.91
CA THR A 6 4.25 15.36 3.59
C THR A 6 4.48 15.58 2.11
N ARG A 7 5.42 14.84 1.50
CA ARG A 7 5.71 14.92 0.07
C ARG A 7 4.47 14.61 -0.78
N VAL A 8 3.78 13.50 -0.53
CA VAL A 8 2.56 13.16 -1.28
C VAL A 8 1.47 14.21 -1.11
N GLY A 9 1.36 14.83 0.09
CA GLY A 9 0.44 15.94 0.32
C GLY A 9 0.69 17.18 -0.55
N THR A 10 1.89 17.31 -1.15
CA THR A 10 2.21 18.40 -2.09
C THR A 10 1.90 18.07 -3.55
N ILE A 11 1.61 16.80 -3.86
CA ILE A 11 1.34 16.37 -5.24
C ILE A 11 -0.05 16.85 -5.63
N LYS A 12 -0.12 17.61 -6.72
CA LYS A 12 -1.40 18.05 -7.28
C LYS A 12 -2.19 16.83 -7.76
N ALA A 13 -3.39 16.64 -7.20
CA ALA A 13 -4.32 15.62 -7.66
C ALA A 13 -4.58 15.78 -9.17
N SER A 14 -4.54 14.67 -9.88
CA SER A 14 -4.87 14.61 -11.30
C SER A 14 -5.78 13.42 -11.57
N ILE A 15 -6.69 13.59 -12.54
CA ILE A 15 -7.62 12.55 -12.95
C ILE A 15 -6.90 11.55 -13.85
N LEU A 16 -7.15 10.25 -13.63
CA LEU A 16 -6.73 9.18 -14.53
C LEU A 16 -7.57 9.24 -15.80
N SER A 17 -6.92 9.50 -16.93
CA SER A 17 -7.57 9.64 -18.23
C SER A 17 -7.25 8.47 -19.17
N GLU A 18 -8.04 8.32 -20.24
CA GLU A 18 -7.76 7.36 -21.32
C GLU A 18 -6.36 7.55 -21.93
N ARG A 19 -5.88 8.80 -21.99
CA ARG A 19 -4.55 9.13 -22.52
C ARG A 19 -3.44 8.52 -21.67
N ASP A 20 -3.65 8.46 -20.35
CA ASP A 20 -2.67 7.90 -19.41
C ASP A 20 -2.51 6.39 -19.59
N ILE A 21 -3.54 5.67 -20.04
CA ILE A 21 -3.51 4.21 -20.16
C ILE A 21 -3.27 3.72 -21.60
N LYS A 22 -3.37 4.62 -22.59
CA LYS A 22 -3.26 4.28 -24.03
C LYS A 22 -1.98 3.53 -24.40
N HIS A 23 -0.88 3.80 -23.69
CA HIS A 23 0.43 3.16 -23.93
C HIS A 23 0.55 1.76 -23.30
N MET A 24 -0.39 1.36 -22.45
CA MET A 24 -0.36 0.08 -21.73
C MET A 24 -0.87 -1.06 -22.62
N PRO A 25 -0.53 -2.33 -22.33
CA PRO A 25 -1.10 -3.46 -23.06
C PRO A 25 -2.63 -3.50 -22.98
N THR A 26 -3.30 -3.97 -24.04
CA THR A 26 -4.76 -4.07 -24.13
C THR A 26 -5.42 -4.73 -22.90
N PRO A 27 -4.88 -5.82 -22.31
CA PRO A 27 -5.46 -6.40 -21.10
C PRO A 27 -5.49 -5.44 -19.91
N VAL A 28 -4.45 -4.61 -19.74
CA VAL A 28 -4.35 -3.62 -18.66
C VAL A 28 -5.37 -2.51 -18.88
N GLN A 29 -5.48 -1.99 -20.11
CA GLN A 29 -6.48 -0.98 -20.46
C GLN A 29 -7.91 -1.46 -20.19
N ARG A 30 -8.23 -2.70 -20.60
CA ARG A 30 -9.53 -3.32 -20.36
C ARG A 30 -9.82 -3.47 -18.86
N TYR A 31 -8.83 -3.90 -18.08
CA TYR A 31 -8.98 -4.06 -16.64
C TYR A 31 -9.27 -2.72 -15.94
N LEU A 32 -8.48 -1.67 -16.23
CA LEU A 32 -8.65 -0.35 -15.61
C LEU A 32 -10.01 0.28 -15.96
N ASN A 33 -10.50 0.07 -17.18
CA ASN A 33 -11.85 0.47 -17.57
C ASN A 33 -12.92 -0.36 -16.86
N TYR A 34 -12.75 -1.69 -16.80
CA TYR A 34 -13.69 -2.60 -16.13
C TYR A 34 -13.85 -2.28 -14.64
N VAL A 35 -12.76 -2.01 -13.92
CA VAL A 35 -12.83 -1.63 -12.49
C VAL A 35 -13.27 -0.18 -12.28
N GLY A 36 -13.51 0.58 -13.37
CA GLY A 36 -14.05 1.93 -13.33
C GLY A 36 -13.16 2.94 -12.65
N VAL A 37 -11.84 2.86 -12.84
CA VAL A 37 -10.89 3.84 -12.27
C VAL A 37 -10.59 5.01 -13.21
N VAL A 38 -10.85 4.87 -14.51
CA VAL A 38 -10.75 5.98 -15.47
C VAL A 38 -11.82 7.03 -15.13
N GLY A 39 -11.41 8.30 -15.08
CA GLY A 39 -12.24 9.41 -14.61
C GLY A 39 -12.15 9.69 -13.10
N LYS A 40 -11.43 8.86 -12.33
CA LYS A 40 -11.17 9.09 -10.88
C LYS A 40 -9.78 9.66 -10.65
N GLU A 41 -9.55 10.22 -9.46
CA GLU A 41 -8.22 10.70 -9.06
C GLU A 41 -7.17 9.58 -9.06
N LYS A 42 -5.97 9.89 -9.53
CA LYS A 42 -4.83 8.96 -9.49
C LYS A 42 -4.41 8.72 -8.04
N VAL A 43 -4.30 7.44 -7.68
CA VAL A 43 -3.78 7.02 -6.37
C VAL A 43 -2.34 7.47 -6.20
N GLN A 44 -2.08 8.26 -5.16
CA GLN A 44 -0.71 8.72 -4.82
C GLN A 44 -0.05 7.82 -3.77
N ASN A 45 -0.86 7.35 -2.82
CA ASN A 45 -0.46 6.44 -1.76
C ASN A 45 -1.67 5.66 -1.24
N PHE A 46 -1.41 4.57 -0.52
CA PHE A 46 -2.45 3.84 0.21
C PHE A 46 -1.90 3.21 1.48
N ARG A 47 -2.78 3.03 2.46
CA ARG A 47 -2.53 2.36 3.74
C ARG A 47 -3.27 1.05 3.80
N ILE A 48 -2.59 -0.01 4.24
CA ILE A 48 -3.20 -1.29 4.59
C ILE A 48 -2.97 -1.51 6.09
N SER A 49 -4.00 -1.93 6.81
CA SER A 49 -3.90 -2.37 8.21
C SER A 49 -4.29 -3.83 8.26
N PHE A 50 -3.44 -4.67 8.86
CA PHE A 50 -3.72 -6.09 8.99
C PHE A 50 -3.16 -6.65 10.30
N GLU A 51 -3.80 -7.70 10.77
CA GLU A 51 -3.42 -8.48 11.94
C GLU A 51 -3.05 -9.89 11.48
N GLY A 52 -2.11 -10.50 12.17
CA GLY A 52 -1.69 -11.86 11.89
C GLY A 52 -0.74 -12.37 12.95
N GLU A 53 -0.03 -13.43 12.62
CA GLU A 53 0.95 -14.05 13.50
C GLU A 53 2.29 -14.13 12.78
N MET A 54 3.39 -13.98 13.53
CA MET A 54 4.74 -14.06 13.02
C MET A 54 5.56 -15.05 13.83
N LYS A 55 6.31 -15.92 13.15
CA LYS A 55 7.23 -16.87 13.78
C LYS A 55 8.65 -16.31 13.73
N MET A 56 9.17 -15.88 14.87
CA MET A 56 10.48 -15.22 14.95
C MET A 56 11.64 -16.22 14.98
N ASP A 57 11.38 -17.45 15.38
CA ASP A 57 12.34 -18.56 15.41
C ASP A 57 11.58 -19.87 15.14
N PRO A 58 12.14 -20.83 14.38
CA PRO A 58 11.50 -22.11 14.09
C PRO A 58 11.05 -22.89 15.33
N LYS A 59 11.75 -22.72 16.46
CA LYS A 59 11.50 -23.42 17.73
C LYS A 59 10.62 -22.61 18.69
N LYS A 60 10.32 -21.34 18.41
CA LYS A 60 9.43 -20.50 19.23
C LYS A 60 8.00 -20.56 18.73
N ASP A 61 7.09 -20.18 19.62
CA ASP A 61 5.67 -20.01 19.28
C ASP A 61 5.45 -18.81 18.35
N TRP A 62 4.31 -18.84 17.68
CA TRP A 62 3.81 -17.74 16.88
C TRP A 62 3.43 -16.58 17.79
N ILE A 63 3.81 -15.36 17.42
CA ILE A 63 3.45 -14.16 18.18
C ILE A 63 2.48 -13.28 17.38
N PRO A 64 1.46 -12.71 18.04
CA PRO A 64 0.51 -11.82 17.37
C PRO A 64 1.22 -10.53 16.93
N VAL A 65 0.99 -10.15 15.68
CA VAL A 65 1.51 -8.92 15.08
C VAL A 65 0.39 -8.10 14.48
N LYS A 66 0.41 -6.79 14.76
CA LYS A 66 -0.41 -5.80 14.04
C LYS A 66 0.50 -4.96 13.16
N THR A 67 0.20 -4.91 11.87
CA THR A 67 1.03 -4.19 10.91
C THR A 67 0.23 -3.14 10.15
N GLU A 68 0.83 -1.96 10.02
CA GLU A 68 0.38 -0.93 9.11
C GLU A 68 1.38 -0.82 7.97
N GLN A 69 0.90 -0.96 6.74
CA GLN A 69 1.70 -0.83 5.53
C GLN A 69 1.31 0.44 4.79
N TYR A 70 2.30 1.23 4.39
CA TYR A 70 2.14 2.41 3.54
C TYR A 70 2.87 2.20 2.23
N ASN A 71 2.19 2.43 1.11
CA ASN A 71 2.77 2.38 -0.23
C ASN A 71 2.67 3.76 -0.87
N PHE A 72 3.73 4.19 -1.54
CA PHE A 72 3.83 5.47 -2.24
C PHE A 72 4.15 5.20 -3.72
N VAL A 73 3.49 5.93 -4.63
CA VAL A 73 3.59 5.71 -6.08
C VAL A 73 4.60 6.67 -6.74
N ASP A 74 4.67 7.92 -6.27
CA ASP A 74 5.49 9.00 -6.84
C ASP A 74 6.99 8.71 -6.79
N ASN A 75 7.46 8.28 -5.62
CA ASN A 75 8.78 7.75 -5.37
C ASN A 75 8.57 6.39 -4.69
N PRO A 76 8.61 5.28 -5.48
CA PRO A 76 8.18 3.97 -5.04
C PRO A 76 8.81 3.56 -3.71
N ALA A 77 7.97 3.47 -2.69
CA ALA A 77 8.38 3.04 -1.35
C ALA A 77 7.26 2.23 -0.70
N ARG A 78 7.64 1.16 -0.02
CA ARG A 78 6.74 0.33 0.80
C ARG A 78 7.30 0.25 2.21
N MET A 79 6.59 0.84 3.16
CA MET A 79 6.99 0.90 4.57
C MET A 79 6.05 0.06 5.41
N PHE A 80 6.60 -0.72 6.33
CA PHE A 80 5.84 -1.52 7.30
C PHE A 80 6.12 -1.02 8.71
N LEU A 81 5.06 -0.76 9.46
CA LEU A 81 5.10 -0.48 10.89
C LEU A 81 4.42 -1.62 11.62
N SER A 82 5.23 -2.52 12.18
CA SER A 82 4.76 -3.71 12.88
C SER A 82 4.88 -3.53 14.38
N ARG A 83 3.77 -3.75 15.09
CA ARG A 83 3.71 -3.80 16.55
C ARG A 83 3.57 -5.27 16.96
N LEU A 84 4.60 -5.76 17.63
CA LEU A 84 4.68 -7.10 18.19
C LEU A 84 4.23 -7.00 19.65
N ARG A 85 3.40 -7.94 20.10
CA ARG A 85 3.12 -8.11 21.53
C ARG A 85 3.71 -9.42 21.99
N TRP A 86 4.72 -9.33 22.85
CA TRP A 86 5.23 -10.48 23.56
C TRP A 86 4.18 -10.91 24.58
N LEU A 87 3.76 -12.17 24.50
CA LEU A 87 3.08 -12.80 25.63
C LEU A 87 4.20 -13.18 26.60
N GLU A 88 4.33 -12.44 27.70
CA GLU A 88 5.13 -12.93 28.83
C GLU A 88 4.46 -14.22 29.32
N SER A 89 5.18 -15.33 29.24
CA SER A 89 4.76 -16.59 29.82
C SER A 89 4.72 -16.42 31.35
N LEU A 90 3.53 -16.55 31.93
CA LEU A 90 3.33 -16.77 33.37
C LEU A 90 4.02 -18.07 33.82
#